data_AF-A0A539E0W1-F1
#
_entry.id   AF-A0A539E0W1-F1
#
_cell.length_a   1.000
_cell.length_b   1.000
_cell.length_c   1.000
_cell.angle_alpha   90.00
_cell.angle_beta   90.00
_cell.angle_gamma   90.00
#
_symmetry.space_group_name_H-M   'P 1'
#
loop_
_entity.id
_entity.type
_entity.pdbx_description
1 polymer ?
#
loop_
_entity_poly.entity_id
_entity_poly.type
_entity_poly.pdbx_seq_one_letter_code
_entity_poly.pdbx_strand_id
1 'polypeptide(L)' 'MADAAATFARRYGRSHTGIDPIDYVVAATAQLLEAQLLTRNVKHFPMFPKLRAPY' A
#
# COMPACT_ATOMS: atom_id res chain seq x y z
N MET A 1 6.21 -3.16 11.59
CA MET A 1 6.16 -2.71 10.18
C MET A 1 6.31 -3.88 9.20
N ALA A 2 7.34 -4.73 9.35
CA ALA A 2 7.57 -5.87 8.46
C ALA A 2 6.40 -6.87 8.39
N ASP A 3 5.78 -7.26 9.51
CA ASP A 3 4.65 -8.20 9.51
C ASP A 3 3.39 -7.66 8.82
N ALA A 4 3.12 -6.37 8.99
CA ALA A 4 2.00 -5.68 8.33
C ALA A 4 2.22 -5.63 6.80
N ALA A 5 3.44 -5.29 6.37
CA ALA A 5 3.81 -5.32 4.96
C ALA A 5 3.69 -6.74 4.37
N ALA A 6 4.18 -7.76 5.07
CA ALA A 6 4.06 -9.16 4.65
C ALA A 6 2.59 -9.61 4.54
N THR A 7 1.72 -9.13 5.42
CA THR A 7 0.28 -9.40 5.36
C THR A 7 -0.36 -8.79 4.12
N PHE A 8 0.01 -7.56 3.77
CA PHE A 8 -0.42 -6.97 2.50
C PHE A 8 0.12 -7.71 1.29
N ALA A 9 1.41 -8.06 1.28
CA ALA A 9 2.01 -8.82 0.19
C ALA A 9 1.30 -10.16 -0.04
N ARG A 10 0.95 -10.89 1.03
CA ARG A 10 0.17 -12.14 0.92
C ARG A 10 -1.24 -11.92 0.36
N ARG A 11 -1.90 -10.84 0.78
CA ARG A 11 -3.30 -10.55 0.40
C ARG A 11 -3.42 -10.01 -1.03
N TYR A 12 -2.49 -9.16 -1.47
CA TYR A 12 -2.58 -8.44 -2.73
C TYR A 12 -1.59 -8.93 -3.79
N GLY A 13 -0.46 -9.53 -3.40
CA GLY A 13 0.60 -9.93 -4.35
C GLY A 13 0.16 -10.96 -5.39
N ARG A 14 -0.85 -11.79 -5.09
CA ARG A 14 -1.41 -12.75 -6.05
C ARG A 14 -2.35 -12.10 -7.09
N SER A 15 -3.07 -11.05 -6.69
CA SER A 15 -4.05 -10.37 -7.56
C SER A 15 -3.51 -9.11 -8.21
N HIS A 16 -2.39 -8.58 -7.70
CA HIS A 16 -1.74 -7.35 -8.12
C HIS A 16 -0.22 -7.57 -8.22
N THR A 17 0.19 -8.30 -9.25
CA THR A 17 1.58 -8.71 -9.48
C THR A 17 2.54 -7.57 -9.82
N GLY A 18 2.04 -6.35 -10.06
CA GLY A 18 2.85 -5.16 -10.34
C GLY A 18 3.19 -4.28 -9.13
N ILE A 19 2.87 -4.71 -7.90
CA ILE A 19 3.15 -3.95 -6.68
C ILE A 19 4.50 -4.37 -6.12
N ASP A 20 5.40 -3.40 -5.91
CA ASP A 20 6.71 -3.67 -5.36
C ASP A 20 6.66 -4.00 -3.85
N PRO A 21 7.59 -4.82 -3.34
CA PRO A 21 7.73 -5.07 -1.90
C PRO A 21 7.79 -3.79 -1.06
N ILE A 22 8.41 -2.73 -1.60
CA ILE A 22 8.53 -1.45 -0.92
C ILE A 22 7.20 -0.71 -0.79
N ASP A 23 6.28 -0.86 -1.76
CA ASP A 23 4.95 -0.25 -1.70
C ASP A 23 4.14 -0.83 -0.53
N TYR A 24 4.31 -2.13 -0.24
CA TYR A 24 3.69 -2.75 0.94
C TYR A 24 4.27 -2.21 2.25
N VAL A 25 5.56 -1.89 2.29
CA VAL A 25 6.19 -1.27 3.47
C VAL A 25 5.67 0.14 3.66
N VAL A 26 5.57 0.94 2.59
CA VAL A 26 4.99 2.29 2.63
C VAL A 26 3.54 2.24 3.10
N ALA A 27 2.73 1.31 2.55
CA ALA A 27 1.35 1.10 2.97
C ALA A 27 1.23 0.72 4.45
N ALA A 28 2.08 -0.21 4.92
CA ALA A 28 2.10 -0.62 6.32
C ALA A 28 2.49 0.54 7.25
N THR A 29 3.47 1.36 6.87
CA THR A 29 3.87 2.53 7.64
C THR A 29 2.76 3.57 7.70
N ALA A 30 2.13 3.89 6.57
CA ALA A 30 1.01 4.83 6.54
C ALA A 30 -0.17 4.36 7.39
N GLN A 31 -0.48 3.06 7.36
CA GLN A 31 -1.53 2.48 8.20
C GLN A 31 -1.17 2.54 9.69
N LEU A 32 0.06 2.22 10.06
CA LEU A 32 0.51 2.21 11.47
C LEU A 32 0.60 3.62 12.07
N LEU A 33 0.92 4.61 11.25
CA LEU A 33 0.99 6.01 11.67
C LEU A 33 -0.35 6.75 11.52
N GLU A 34 -1.40 6.07 11.07
CA GLU A 34 -2.70 6.66 10.72
C GLU A 34 -2.55 7.90 9.79
N ALA A 35 -1.53 7.86 8.93
CA ALA A 35 -1.14 8.97 8.09
C ALA A 35 -1.88 8.92 6.75
N GLN A 36 -2.17 10.10 6.19
CA GLN A 36 -2.74 10.20 4.85
C GLN A 36 -1.65 9.96 3.80
N LEU A 37 -1.76 8.84 3.07
CA LEU A 37 -0.87 8.56 1.95
C LEU A 37 -1.19 9.48 0.77
N LEU A 38 -0.20 10.22 0.28
CA LEU A 38 -0.30 11.06 -0.92
C LEU A 38 0.61 10.48 -2.00
N THR A 39 0.03 9.99 -3.10
CA THR A 39 0.77 9.38 -4.20
C THR A 39 0.02 9.53 -5.51
N ARG A 40 0.77 9.59 -6.62
CA ARG A 40 0.21 9.53 -7.98
C ARG A 40 -0.06 8.09 -8.41
N ASN A 41 0.69 7.13 -7.86
CA ASN A 41 0.61 5.72 -8.23
C ASN A 41 -0.48 5.00 -7.45
N VAL A 42 -1.71 5.54 -7.43
CA VAL A 42 -2.83 5.00 -6.64
C VAL A 42 -3.11 3.52 -6.91
N LYS A 43 -2.81 3.03 -8.12
CA LYS A 43 -2.96 1.63 -8.52
C LYS A 43 -2.06 0.67 -7.72
N HIS A 44 -0.94 1.15 -7.18
CA HIS A 44 -0.02 0.34 -6.37
C HIS A 44 -0.50 0.19 -4.93
N PHE A 45 -1.52 0.95 -4.54
CA PHE A 45 -2.02 1.02 -3.17
C PHE A 45 -3.49 0.60 -3.06
N PRO A 46 -3.87 -0.61 -3.55
CA PRO A 46 -5.25 -1.09 -3.48
C PRO A 46 -5.76 -1.31 -2.04
N MET A 47 -4.87 -1.26 -1.04
CA MET A 47 -5.20 -1.33 0.38
C MET A 47 -5.94 -0.08 0.87
N PHE A 48 -5.85 1.04 0.15
CA PHE A 48 -6.49 2.30 0.49
C PHE A 48 -7.61 2.61 -0.52
N PRO A 49 -8.82 2.07 -0.34
CA PRO A 49 -9.90 2.19 -1.33
C PRO A 49 -10.39 3.63 -1.54
N LYS A 50 -10.09 4.55 -0.62
CA LYS A 50 -10.42 5.98 -0.72
C LYS A 50 -9.25 6.85 -1.18
N LEU A 51 -8.11 6.25 -1.52
CA LEU A 51 -6.94 6.98 -2.00
C LEU A 51 -7.22 7.61 -3.36
N ARG A 52 -6.92 8.90 -3.48
CA ARG A 52 -7.05 9.65 -4.73
C ARG A 52 -5.73 10.37 -5.00
N ALA A 53 -5.38 10.49 -6.28
CA ALA A 53 -4.24 11.28 -6.68
C ALA A 53 -4.48 12.74 -6.25
N PRO A 54 -3.54 13.38 -5.54
CA PRO A 54 -3.72 14.73 -5.05
C PRO A 54 -3.69 15.81 -6.15
N TYR A 55 -3.35 15.45 -7.39
CA TYR A 55 -3.28 16.33 -8.56
C TYR A 55 -3.21 15.51 -9.85
#